data_AF-A0A1Q4DB22-F1
#
_entry.id   AF-A0A1Q4DB22-F1
#
_cell.length_a   1.000
_cell.length_b   1.000
_cell.length_c   1.000
_cell.angle_alpha   90.00
_cell.angle_beta   90.00
_cell.angle_gamma   90.00
#
_symmetry.space_group_name_H-M   'P 1'
#
loop_
_entity.id
_entity.type
_entity.pdbx_description
1 polymer ?
#
loop_
_entity_poly.entity_id
_entity_poly.type
_entity_poly.pdbx_seq_one_letter_code
_entity_poly.pdbx_strand_id
1 'polypeptide(L)'
;MAAGHSVEGVDPQRWEKTVDRVMARVADAFTRAEPRRTARDYVAGLLSATERKNCWWLAEHAGHAGPDAMQRLLRTARWDAAEVRDEVRAVVVERLAHPDGVLICDETGFLKKGVHSAGVQRQYTGTAGRVENAQVGVFLSYASRHGRALIDRRLYLPAKTWCADRDRCTAAGIPEDTAFATKPALAAQMVYAALDAQVPATWVTADEVYGVNTAFRAGLRARAMGYVLAVACDQHVSTGAGRVRVDVLAAALPRQAWQRHSAGDGSKGPRDYDCAWVGINPDQPWPADDRWLLIRRHRRTGELAFYLCRAPTLVGLGRLVRVAGTRWAVEESFQAGKSQVGLDHYQVRSWTGWHRHTVLAMLALAVLTVLVADARDATPSPRDREGRELLELTTNEIRHLLNVLITRPARRLIDYLSWSTWRRAHQARARRLHYRRRCAG
;
A
#
# COMPACT_ATOMS: atom_id res chain seq x y z
N MET A 1 19.80 23.61 32.41
CA MET A 1 20.46 22.55 31.61
C MET A 1 20.09 21.21 32.21
N ALA A 2 19.11 20.52 31.62
CA ALA A 2 18.78 19.14 32.00
C ALA A 2 19.61 18.23 31.08
N ALA A 3 20.49 17.43 31.68
CA ALA A 3 21.28 16.44 30.96
C ALA A 3 20.35 15.50 30.17
N GLY A 4 20.70 15.29 28.90
CA GLY A 4 19.85 14.69 27.88
C GLY A 4 19.40 13.27 28.23
N HIS A 5 18.09 13.07 28.21
CA HIS A 5 17.46 11.76 28.09
C HIS A 5 17.39 11.37 26.60
N SER A 6 18.53 11.39 25.89
CA SER A 6 18.58 10.85 24.52
C SER A 6 18.49 9.33 24.62
N VAL A 7 17.32 8.78 24.35
CA VAL A 7 17.18 7.38 23.94
C VAL A 7 17.87 7.29 22.59
N GLU A 8 18.87 6.41 22.44
CA GLU A 8 19.59 6.24 21.17
C GLU A 8 18.60 6.03 20.01
N GLY A 9 18.72 6.83 18.95
CA GLY A 9 17.84 6.78 17.78
C GLY A 9 16.55 7.63 17.85
N VAL A 10 16.22 8.26 18.98
CA VAL A 10 15.04 9.15 19.12
C VAL A 10 15.48 10.62 19.20
N ASP A 11 15.18 11.38 18.14
CA ASP A 11 15.39 12.83 18.07
C ASP A 11 14.11 13.53 17.60
N PRO A 12 13.28 14.04 18.54
CA PRO A 12 12.01 14.69 18.20
C PRO A 12 12.16 15.90 17.27
N GLN A 13 13.25 16.67 17.39
CA GLN A 13 13.46 17.84 16.53
C GLN A 13 13.77 17.43 15.09
N ARG A 14 14.60 16.40 14.91
CA ARG A 14 14.87 15.83 13.58
C ARG A 14 13.61 15.21 12.97
N TRP A 15 12.78 14.56 13.80
CA TRP A 15 11.53 13.97 13.33
C TRP A 15 10.52 15.04 12.90
N GLU A 16 10.37 16.12 13.66
CA GLU A 16 9.53 17.25 13.29
C GLU A 16 10.02 17.89 11.98
N LYS A 17 11.33 18.13 11.83
CA LYS A 17 11.93 18.61 10.56
C LYS A 17 11.64 17.67 9.39
N THR A 18 11.61 16.36 9.62
CA THR A 18 11.28 15.38 8.59
C THR A 18 9.83 15.49 8.14
N VAL A 19 8.90 15.63 9.09
CA VAL A 19 7.47 15.89 8.80
C VAL A 19 7.34 17.20 8.02
N ASP A 20 8.00 18.26 8.44
CA ASP A 20 7.99 19.57 7.78
C ASP A 20 8.51 19.51 6.36
N ARG A 21 9.65 18.86 6.15
CA ARG A 21 10.23 18.66 4.82
C ARG A 21 9.26 17.93 3.91
N VAL A 22 8.67 16.83 4.37
CA VAL A 22 7.71 16.06 3.56
C VAL A 22 6.43 16.87 3.27
N MET A 23 5.94 17.64 4.23
CA MET A 23 4.79 18.54 4.01
C MET A 23 5.12 19.74 3.10
N ALA A 24 6.38 20.16 3.04
CA ALA A 24 6.85 21.19 2.13
C ALA A 24 6.94 20.68 0.69
N ARG A 25 7.34 19.41 0.48
CA ARG A 25 7.38 18.76 -0.84
C ARG A 25 6.03 18.78 -1.55
N VAL A 26 4.95 18.54 -0.82
CA VAL A 26 3.58 18.50 -1.37
C VAL A 26 2.92 19.89 -1.45
N ALA A 27 3.64 20.97 -1.14
CA ALA A 27 3.08 22.30 -1.01
C ALA A 27 2.44 22.81 -2.32
N ASP A 28 3.12 22.57 -3.44
CA ASP A 28 2.75 23.14 -4.74
C ASP A 28 1.49 22.50 -5.32
N ALA A 29 1.14 21.30 -4.84
CA ALA A 29 -0.14 20.66 -5.16
C ALA A 29 -1.36 21.42 -4.63
N PHE A 30 -1.17 22.40 -3.74
CA PHE A 30 -2.24 23.20 -3.16
C PHE A 30 -2.23 24.63 -3.70
N THR A 31 -3.30 25.02 -4.39
CA THR A 31 -3.46 26.39 -4.93
C THR A 31 -3.53 27.47 -3.85
N ARG A 32 -3.89 27.10 -2.61
CA ARG A 32 -4.13 28.04 -1.51
C ARG A 32 -3.50 27.56 -0.21
N ALA A 33 -3.14 28.51 0.65
CA ALA A 33 -2.55 28.22 1.94
C ALA A 33 -3.51 27.52 2.92
N GLU A 34 -4.83 27.79 2.86
CA GLU A 34 -5.79 27.18 3.79
C GLU A 34 -5.92 25.66 3.59
N PRO A 35 -6.18 25.12 2.37
CA PRO A 35 -6.16 23.67 2.14
C PRO A 35 -4.83 23.02 2.48
N ARG A 36 -3.70 23.69 2.23
CA ARG A 36 -2.36 23.20 2.61
C ARG A 36 -2.22 23.02 4.12
N ARG A 37 -2.63 24.03 4.91
CA ARG A 37 -2.64 23.93 6.38
C ARG A 37 -3.55 22.80 6.85
N THR A 38 -4.76 22.71 6.31
CA THR A 38 -5.68 21.62 6.65
C THR A 38 -5.13 20.24 6.25
N ALA A 39 -4.37 20.13 5.16
CA ALA A 39 -3.71 18.87 4.78
C ALA A 39 -2.62 18.47 5.79
N ARG A 40 -1.83 19.43 6.27
CA ARG A 40 -0.87 19.21 7.37
C ARG A 40 -1.59 18.73 8.64
N ASP A 41 -2.67 19.40 9.02
CA ASP A 41 -3.49 19.01 10.18
C ASP A 41 -4.09 17.60 10.00
N TYR A 42 -4.52 17.27 8.77
CA TYR A 42 -5.03 15.96 8.43
C TYR A 42 -3.97 14.87 8.61
N VAL A 43 -2.77 15.07 8.05
CA VAL A 43 -1.62 14.15 8.15
C VAL A 43 -1.16 14.00 9.60
N ALA A 44 -1.07 15.11 10.36
CA ALA A 44 -0.75 15.06 11.79
C ALA A 44 -1.78 14.22 12.57
N GLY A 45 -3.08 14.41 12.28
CA GLY A 45 -4.13 13.58 12.85
C GLY A 45 -4.03 12.10 12.43
N LEU A 46 -3.63 11.80 11.18
CA LEU A 46 -3.35 10.44 10.73
C LEU A 46 -2.14 9.80 11.43
N LEU A 47 -1.17 10.59 11.89
CA LEU A 47 -0.03 10.11 12.67
C LEU A 47 -0.34 9.99 14.17
N SER A 48 -1.38 10.68 14.66
CA SER A 48 -1.76 10.68 16.08
C SER A 48 -2.29 9.34 16.61
N ALA A 49 -2.48 9.26 17.94
CA ALA A 49 -3.14 8.14 18.63
C ALA A 49 -4.69 8.17 18.59
N THR A 50 -5.27 8.98 17.72
CA THR A 50 -6.73 9.06 17.57
C THR A 50 -7.33 7.70 17.19
N GLU A 51 -8.31 7.22 17.96
CA GLU A 51 -8.93 5.88 17.82
C GLU A 51 -9.47 5.64 16.40
N ARG A 52 -10.17 6.63 15.82
CA ARG A 52 -10.71 6.57 14.46
C ARG A 52 -10.17 7.72 13.63
N LYS A 53 -9.63 7.41 12.46
CA LYS A 53 -8.99 8.40 11.58
C LYS A 53 -9.96 8.91 10.51
N ASN A 54 -11.13 9.38 10.94
CA ASN A 54 -12.14 10.01 10.09
C ASN A 54 -12.19 11.53 10.28
N CYS A 55 -12.84 12.27 9.38
CA CYS A 55 -12.81 13.74 9.37
C CYS A 55 -13.23 14.39 10.70
N TRP A 56 -14.09 13.76 11.51
CA TRP A 56 -14.56 14.36 12.76
C TRP A 56 -13.49 14.29 13.82
N TRP A 57 -12.96 13.09 14.03
CA TRP A 57 -11.90 12.85 15.00
C TRP A 57 -10.60 13.56 14.62
N LEU A 58 -10.27 13.61 13.33
CA LEU A 58 -9.11 14.36 12.85
C LEU A 58 -9.29 15.87 13.02
N ALA A 59 -10.50 16.41 12.78
CA ALA A 59 -10.79 17.82 12.99
C ALA A 59 -10.75 18.19 14.48
N GLU A 60 -11.36 17.37 15.34
CA GLU A 60 -11.28 17.52 16.79
C GLU A 60 -9.82 17.41 17.27
N HIS A 61 -9.04 16.51 16.67
CA HIS A 61 -7.62 16.41 16.92
C HIS A 61 -6.87 17.69 16.58
N ALA A 62 -7.10 18.25 15.40
CA ALA A 62 -6.51 19.49 14.94
C ALA A 62 -7.03 20.76 15.64
N GLY A 63 -7.97 20.65 16.59
CA GLY A 63 -8.55 21.81 17.27
C GLY A 63 -9.51 22.64 16.39
N HIS A 64 -10.03 22.08 15.31
CA HIS A 64 -11.07 22.75 14.53
C HIS A 64 -12.41 22.74 15.27
N ALA A 65 -13.22 23.79 15.05
CA ALA A 65 -14.56 23.92 15.65
C ALA A 65 -15.57 22.88 15.15
N GLY A 66 -15.29 22.24 14.00
CA GLY A 66 -16.16 21.24 13.39
C GLY A 66 -15.46 20.52 12.24
N PRO A 67 -16.13 19.55 11.59
CA PRO A 67 -15.49 18.69 10.59
C PRO A 67 -15.32 19.33 9.21
N ASP A 68 -15.88 20.52 8.99
CA ASP A 68 -16.05 21.09 7.65
C ASP A 68 -14.73 21.35 6.93
N ALA A 69 -13.68 21.77 7.65
CA ALA A 69 -12.36 21.97 7.05
C ALA A 69 -11.81 20.67 6.46
N MET A 70 -11.83 19.58 7.23
CA MET A 70 -11.36 18.26 6.80
C MET A 70 -12.25 17.67 5.70
N GLN A 71 -13.56 17.86 5.78
CA GLN A 71 -14.49 17.41 4.72
C GLN A 71 -14.28 18.19 3.41
N ARG A 72 -14.09 19.51 3.50
CA ARG A 72 -13.79 20.38 2.35
C ARG A 72 -12.48 19.99 1.71
N LEU A 73 -11.43 19.73 2.50
CA LEU A 73 -10.13 19.25 1.99
C LEU A 73 -10.32 18.04 1.06
N LEU A 74 -11.06 17.02 1.50
CA LEU A 74 -11.25 15.80 0.73
C LEU A 74 -12.27 15.94 -0.41
N ARG A 75 -13.25 16.84 -0.30
CA ARG A 75 -14.39 16.89 -1.24
C ARG A 75 -14.31 17.99 -2.29
N THR A 76 -13.99 19.22 -1.90
CA THR A 76 -14.22 20.40 -2.77
C THR A 76 -13.06 21.39 -2.83
N ALA A 77 -12.08 21.32 -1.91
CA ALA A 77 -10.89 22.15 -2.00
C ALA A 77 -10.16 21.90 -3.33
N ARG A 78 -9.50 22.92 -3.90
CA ARG A 78 -8.68 22.78 -5.11
C ARG A 78 -7.26 22.40 -4.71
N TRP A 79 -6.88 21.17 -5.05
CA TRP A 79 -5.52 20.62 -4.96
C TRP A 79 -5.45 19.31 -5.74
N ASP A 80 -4.25 18.96 -6.20
CA ASP A 80 -4.01 17.82 -7.08
C ASP A 80 -3.55 16.58 -6.28
N ALA A 81 -4.35 15.51 -6.31
CA ALA A 81 -4.02 14.27 -5.60
C ALA A 81 -3.02 13.38 -6.33
N ALA A 82 -2.83 13.58 -7.63
CA ALA A 82 -1.81 12.93 -8.45
C ALA A 82 -0.44 13.57 -8.20
N GLU A 83 -0.35 14.90 -8.13
CA GLU A 83 0.90 15.60 -7.76
C GLU A 83 1.37 15.19 -6.37
N VAL A 84 0.47 15.14 -5.37
CA VAL A 84 0.82 14.61 -4.03
C VAL A 84 1.29 13.15 -4.11
N ARG A 85 0.72 12.32 -5.00
CA ARG A 85 1.14 10.93 -5.18
C ARG A 85 2.53 10.85 -5.81
N ASP A 86 2.86 11.73 -6.75
CA ASP A 86 4.18 11.81 -7.37
C ASP A 86 5.23 12.26 -6.34
N GLU A 87 4.89 13.19 -5.46
CA GLU A 87 5.73 13.59 -4.32
C GLU A 87 5.91 12.47 -3.28
N VAL A 88 4.84 11.72 -2.95
CA VAL A 88 4.96 10.53 -2.09
C VAL A 88 5.94 9.53 -2.70
N ARG A 89 5.82 9.26 -4.00
CA ARG A 89 6.74 8.37 -4.71
C ARG A 89 8.17 8.89 -4.64
N ALA A 90 8.39 10.18 -4.89
CA ALA A 90 9.72 10.79 -4.85
C ALA A 90 10.35 10.68 -3.44
N VAL A 91 9.62 11.03 -2.38
CA VAL A 91 10.07 10.91 -0.98
C VAL A 91 10.45 9.48 -0.63
N VAL A 92 9.63 8.50 -1.05
CA VAL A 92 9.90 7.08 -0.81
C VAL A 92 11.15 6.64 -1.57
N VAL A 93 11.29 7.00 -2.84
CA VAL A 93 12.42 6.60 -3.67
C VAL A 93 13.71 7.24 -3.19
N GLU A 94 13.71 8.54 -2.87
CA GLU A 94 14.87 9.25 -2.31
C GLU A 94 15.46 8.50 -1.11
N ARG A 95 14.60 7.93 -0.27
CA ARG A 95 15.05 7.23 0.94
C ARG A 95 15.33 5.74 0.76
N LEU A 96 14.52 5.05 -0.04
CA LEU A 96 14.53 3.59 -0.11
C LEU A 96 15.21 3.04 -1.37
N ALA A 97 15.55 3.88 -2.34
CA ALA A 97 16.12 3.45 -3.61
C ALA A 97 17.29 2.48 -3.42
N HIS A 98 17.28 1.42 -4.21
CA HIS A 98 18.37 0.46 -4.26
C HIS A 98 18.40 -0.17 -5.68
N PRO A 99 19.58 -0.57 -6.20
CA PRO A 99 19.66 -1.29 -7.48
C PRO A 99 18.78 -2.53 -7.57
N ASP A 100 18.49 -3.14 -6.42
CA ASP A 100 17.64 -4.32 -6.28
C ASP A 100 16.17 -4.01 -5.96
N GLY A 101 15.72 -2.78 -6.19
CA GLY A 101 14.34 -2.35 -5.94
C GLY A 101 13.32 -3.25 -6.64
N VAL A 102 12.26 -3.59 -5.91
CA VAL A 102 11.15 -4.42 -6.39
C VAL A 102 9.87 -3.62 -6.35
N LEU A 103 9.17 -3.57 -7.48
CA LEU A 103 7.80 -3.09 -7.56
C LEU A 103 6.83 -4.23 -7.28
N ILE A 104 5.90 -4.02 -6.35
CA ILE A 104 4.94 -5.03 -5.94
C ILE A 104 3.53 -4.54 -6.25
N CYS A 105 2.80 -5.30 -7.06
CA CYS A 105 1.39 -5.01 -7.37
C CYS A 105 0.49 -5.90 -6.52
N ASP A 106 -0.50 -5.30 -5.86
CA ASP A 106 -1.51 -6.02 -5.08
C ASP A 106 -2.75 -5.15 -4.92
N GLU A 107 -3.85 -5.74 -4.47
CA GLU A 107 -5.06 -5.03 -4.13
C GLU A 107 -5.43 -5.13 -2.66
N THR A 108 -6.23 -4.17 -2.20
CA THR A 108 -6.89 -4.32 -0.92
C THR A 108 -8.33 -3.82 -0.97
N GLY A 109 -9.19 -4.51 -0.23
CA GLY A 109 -10.61 -4.20 -0.13
C GLY A 109 -10.92 -3.29 1.05
N PHE A 110 -11.91 -2.42 0.86
CA PHE A 110 -12.42 -1.50 1.86
C PHE A 110 -13.92 -1.75 2.03
N LEU A 111 -14.32 -2.31 3.17
CA LEU A 111 -15.72 -2.63 3.44
C LEU A 111 -16.58 -1.37 3.47
N LYS A 112 -17.75 -1.43 2.84
CA LYS A 112 -18.70 -0.32 2.78
C LYS A 112 -20.13 -0.80 3.02
N LYS A 113 -20.94 0.11 3.56
CA LYS A 113 -22.39 -0.06 3.68
C LYS A 113 -23.07 0.79 2.60
N GLY A 114 -24.04 0.21 1.90
CA GLY A 114 -24.78 0.87 0.80
C GLY A 114 -24.08 0.82 -0.56
N VAL A 115 -24.73 1.42 -1.57
CA VAL A 115 -24.39 1.24 -3.01
C VAL A 115 -23.80 2.48 -3.70
N HIS A 116 -23.66 3.58 -2.97
CA HIS A 116 -23.35 4.89 -3.57
C HIS A 116 -21.88 5.32 -3.50
N SER A 117 -21.00 4.54 -2.87
CA SER A 117 -19.57 4.87 -2.85
C SER A 117 -18.92 4.45 -4.16
N ALA A 118 -18.08 5.30 -4.76
CA ALA A 118 -17.41 5.02 -6.04
C ALA A 118 -16.81 3.61 -6.09
N GLY A 119 -17.11 2.82 -7.12
CA GLY A 119 -16.58 1.47 -7.30
C GLY A 119 -17.07 0.42 -6.29
N VAL A 120 -18.04 0.74 -5.41
CA VAL A 120 -18.57 -0.23 -4.44
C VAL A 120 -19.47 -1.26 -5.12
N GLN A 121 -19.23 -2.53 -4.82
CA GLN A 121 -20.13 -3.63 -5.15
C GLN A 121 -19.85 -4.83 -4.24
N ARG A 122 -20.72 -5.85 -4.31
CA ARG A 122 -20.40 -7.18 -3.79
C ARG A 122 -19.32 -7.81 -4.66
N GLN A 123 -18.12 -7.95 -4.11
CA GLN A 123 -16.98 -8.55 -4.78
C GLN A 123 -16.08 -9.25 -3.77
N TYR A 124 -15.27 -10.21 -4.24
CA TYR A 124 -14.28 -10.84 -3.39
C TYR A 124 -13.29 -9.78 -2.88
N THR A 125 -13.04 -9.78 -1.59
CA THR A 125 -12.08 -8.90 -0.94
C THR A 125 -11.17 -9.74 -0.06
N GLY A 126 -9.86 -9.69 -0.33
CA GLY A 126 -8.86 -10.39 0.48
C GLY A 126 -8.92 -9.98 1.97
N THR A 127 -9.39 -8.77 2.28
CA THR A 127 -9.55 -8.32 3.68
C THR A 127 -10.66 -9.06 4.43
N ALA A 128 -11.71 -9.52 3.74
CA ALA A 128 -12.80 -10.27 4.38
C ALA A 128 -12.72 -11.78 4.13
N GLY A 129 -11.81 -12.23 3.25
CA GLY A 129 -11.69 -13.63 2.81
C GLY A 129 -12.93 -14.16 2.07
N ARG A 130 -13.89 -13.29 1.72
CA ARG A 130 -15.18 -13.66 1.13
C ARG A 130 -15.75 -12.51 0.28
N VAL A 131 -16.85 -12.80 -0.42
CA VAL A 131 -17.59 -11.79 -1.18
C VAL A 131 -18.35 -10.88 -0.22
N GLU A 132 -17.97 -9.60 -0.21
CA GLU A 132 -18.59 -8.56 0.61
C GLU A 132 -18.82 -7.29 -0.20
N ASN A 133 -19.68 -6.41 0.31
CA ASN A 133 -19.84 -5.10 -0.28
C ASN A 133 -18.63 -4.21 0.05
N ALA A 134 -17.78 -3.98 -0.95
CA ALA A 134 -16.50 -3.31 -0.76
C ALA A 134 -16.11 -2.46 -1.97
N GLN A 135 -15.25 -1.46 -1.72
CA GLN A 135 -14.41 -0.85 -2.75
C GLN A 135 -13.10 -1.63 -2.84
N VAL A 136 -12.48 -1.71 -4.01
CA VAL A 136 -11.18 -2.36 -4.18
C VAL A 136 -10.20 -1.35 -4.76
N GLY A 137 -9.08 -1.11 -4.06
CA GLY A 137 -7.98 -0.32 -4.58
C GLY A 137 -6.85 -1.24 -5.03
N VAL A 138 -6.30 -0.99 -6.21
CA VAL A 138 -5.05 -1.58 -6.70
C VAL A 138 -3.92 -0.65 -6.29
N PHE A 139 -2.85 -1.17 -5.71
CA PHE A 139 -1.74 -0.39 -5.19
C PHE A 139 -0.41 -0.87 -5.78
N LEU A 140 0.54 0.07 -5.83
CA LEU A 140 1.94 -0.22 -6.14
C LEU A 140 2.77 0.05 -4.89
N SER A 141 3.51 -0.94 -4.42
CA SER A 141 4.49 -0.80 -3.36
C SER A 141 5.90 -0.87 -3.92
N TYR A 142 6.81 -0.06 -3.37
CA TYR A 142 8.24 -0.16 -3.61
C TYR A 142 8.89 -0.82 -2.40
N ALA A 143 9.74 -1.82 -2.64
CA ALA A 143 10.49 -2.49 -1.59
C ALA A 143 11.97 -2.64 -1.95
N SER A 144 12.82 -2.47 -0.95
CA SER A 144 14.26 -2.71 -1.01
C SER A 144 14.78 -3.17 0.35
N ARG A 145 16.10 -3.35 0.48
CA ARG A 145 16.74 -3.61 1.79
C ARG A 145 16.54 -2.45 2.79
N HIS A 146 16.25 -1.24 2.32
CA HIS A 146 16.07 -0.06 3.16
C HIS A 146 14.64 0.06 3.72
N GLY A 147 13.68 -0.67 3.16
CA GLY A 147 12.30 -0.65 3.64
C GLY A 147 11.27 -0.89 2.54
N ARG A 148 10.02 -0.55 2.84
CA ARG A 148 8.89 -0.68 1.92
C ARG A 148 7.87 0.42 2.13
N ALA A 149 7.23 0.88 1.06
CA ALA A 149 6.13 1.85 1.13
C ALA A 149 5.25 1.81 -0.13
N LEU A 150 3.99 2.20 0.03
CA LEU A 150 3.06 2.42 -1.08
C LEU A 150 3.46 3.69 -1.85
N ILE A 151 3.57 3.58 -3.17
CA ILE A 151 3.98 4.69 -4.06
C ILE A 151 2.94 5.04 -5.13
N ASP A 152 1.91 4.21 -5.32
CA ASP A 152 0.79 4.52 -6.20
C ASP A 152 -0.49 3.76 -5.81
N ARG A 153 -1.63 4.22 -6.33
CA ARG A 153 -2.97 3.70 -6.03
C ARG A 153 -3.99 4.04 -7.13
N ARG A 154 -4.81 3.08 -7.50
CA ARG A 154 -5.96 3.24 -8.41
C ARG A 154 -7.21 2.58 -7.82
N LEU A 155 -8.35 3.23 -7.93
CA LEU A 155 -9.62 2.64 -7.54
C LEU A 155 -10.13 1.75 -8.68
N TYR A 156 -10.42 0.49 -8.40
CA TYR A 156 -11.02 -0.42 -9.39
C TYR A 156 -12.51 -0.11 -9.55
N LEU A 157 -12.93 0.10 -10.80
CA LEU A 157 -14.33 0.28 -11.17
C LEU A 157 -14.85 -0.98 -11.88
N PRO A 158 -15.87 -1.65 -11.33
CA PRO A 158 -16.48 -2.80 -11.98
C PRO A 158 -17.15 -2.44 -13.31
N ALA A 159 -16.81 -3.18 -14.38
CA ALA A 159 -17.32 -2.92 -15.73
C ALA A 159 -18.86 -2.82 -15.77
N LYS A 160 -19.55 -3.83 -15.25
CA LYS A 160 -21.00 -3.99 -15.41
C LYS A 160 -21.83 -3.08 -14.51
N THR A 161 -21.37 -2.79 -13.28
CA THR A 161 -22.18 -2.08 -12.28
C THR A 161 -21.79 -0.61 -12.12
N TRP A 162 -20.64 -0.20 -12.66
CA TRP A 162 -20.15 1.17 -12.61
C TRP A 162 -19.85 1.73 -13.99
N CYS A 163 -18.93 1.13 -14.75
CA CYS A 163 -18.55 1.70 -16.04
C CYS A 163 -19.68 1.69 -17.08
N ALA A 164 -20.68 0.81 -16.92
CA ALA A 164 -21.90 0.77 -17.74
C ALA A 164 -23.03 1.70 -17.24
N ASP A 165 -22.86 2.39 -16.10
CA ASP A 165 -23.86 3.27 -15.50
C ASP A 165 -23.26 4.67 -15.27
N ARG A 166 -23.43 5.54 -16.28
CA ARG A 166 -22.84 6.88 -16.31
C ARG A 166 -23.45 7.81 -15.27
N ASP A 167 -24.75 7.71 -15.02
CA ASP A 167 -25.43 8.52 -14.00
C ASP A 167 -24.90 8.20 -12.60
N ARG A 168 -24.70 6.91 -12.30
CA ARG A 168 -24.08 6.48 -11.05
C ARG A 168 -22.63 6.96 -10.94
N CYS A 169 -21.87 6.90 -12.03
CA CYS A 169 -20.52 7.44 -12.07
C CYS A 169 -20.48 8.93 -11.77
N THR A 170 -21.35 9.71 -12.42
CA THR A 170 -21.47 11.16 -12.22
C THR A 170 -21.90 11.49 -10.79
N ALA A 171 -22.87 10.77 -10.21
CA ALA A 171 -23.31 10.96 -8.82
C ALA A 171 -22.19 10.69 -7.79
N ALA A 172 -21.23 9.80 -8.12
CA ALA A 172 -20.06 9.53 -7.30
C ALA A 172 -18.85 10.43 -7.62
N GLY A 173 -18.97 11.34 -8.59
CA GLY A 173 -17.91 12.25 -9.02
C GLY A 173 -16.77 11.57 -9.79
N ILE A 174 -17.04 10.44 -10.46
CA ILE A 174 -16.08 9.78 -11.34
C ILE A 174 -15.94 10.61 -12.62
N PRO A 175 -14.72 10.90 -13.11
CA PRO A 175 -14.52 11.64 -14.36
C PRO A 175 -15.23 11.00 -15.57
N GLU A 176 -15.61 11.81 -16.56
CA GLU A 176 -16.39 11.37 -17.73
C GLU A 176 -15.62 10.39 -18.61
N ASP A 177 -14.33 10.63 -18.76
CA ASP A 177 -13.36 9.86 -19.56
C ASP A 177 -12.87 8.58 -18.87
N THR A 178 -13.33 8.29 -17.66
CA THR A 178 -12.90 7.09 -16.92
C THR A 178 -13.51 5.83 -17.52
N ALA A 179 -12.73 5.15 -18.37
CA ALA A 179 -13.09 3.86 -18.95
C ALA A 179 -12.82 2.67 -18.00
N PHE A 180 -13.42 1.51 -18.31
CA PHE A 180 -13.12 0.27 -17.61
C PHE A 180 -11.65 -0.13 -17.79
N ALA A 181 -11.00 -0.50 -16.69
CA ALA A 181 -9.69 -1.12 -16.69
C ALA A 181 -9.69 -2.32 -15.74
N THR A 182 -9.14 -3.44 -16.20
CA THR A 182 -8.93 -4.62 -15.33
C THR A 182 -7.88 -4.31 -14.27
N LYS A 183 -7.85 -5.06 -13.16
CA LYS A 183 -6.81 -4.87 -12.13
C LYS A 183 -5.38 -4.99 -12.71
N PRO A 184 -5.06 -5.98 -13.57
CA PRO A 184 -3.75 -6.03 -14.23
C PRO A 184 -3.45 -4.83 -15.13
N ALA A 185 -4.46 -4.27 -15.81
CA ALA A 185 -4.26 -3.05 -16.59
C ALA A 185 -3.97 -1.83 -15.69
N LEU A 186 -4.66 -1.70 -14.55
CA LEU A 186 -4.36 -0.65 -13.56
C LEU A 186 -2.96 -0.81 -12.96
N ALA A 187 -2.55 -2.04 -12.63
CA ALA A 187 -1.20 -2.34 -12.17
C ALA A 187 -0.16 -1.99 -13.24
N ALA A 188 -0.39 -2.35 -14.51
CA ALA A 188 0.48 -1.99 -15.63
C ALA A 188 0.67 -0.48 -15.71
N GLN A 189 -0.41 0.29 -15.66
CA GLN A 189 -0.36 1.76 -15.71
C GLN A 189 0.48 2.34 -14.56
N MET A 190 0.35 1.82 -13.34
CA MET A 190 1.15 2.27 -12.20
C MET A 190 2.63 1.90 -12.34
N VAL A 191 2.93 0.68 -12.79
CA VAL A 191 4.31 0.24 -13.05
C VAL A 191 4.94 1.12 -14.13
N TYR A 192 4.24 1.39 -15.23
CA TYR A 192 4.76 2.22 -16.31
C TYR A 192 4.99 3.65 -15.84
N ALA A 193 4.03 4.24 -15.13
CA ALA A 193 4.21 5.57 -14.56
C ALA A 193 5.41 5.63 -13.59
N ALA A 194 5.70 4.56 -12.83
CA ALA A 194 6.87 4.50 -11.97
C ALA A 194 8.18 4.43 -12.78
N LEU A 195 8.21 3.64 -13.85
CA LEU A 195 9.38 3.53 -14.72
C LEU A 195 9.64 4.82 -15.52
N ASP A 196 8.58 5.46 -16.03
CA ASP A 196 8.66 6.74 -16.73
C ASP A 196 9.21 7.83 -15.79
N ALA A 197 8.83 7.78 -14.51
CA ALA A 197 9.37 8.63 -13.44
C ALA A 197 10.76 8.18 -12.93
N GLN A 198 11.44 7.26 -13.62
CA GLN A 198 12.79 6.78 -13.32
C GLN A 198 12.93 6.16 -11.91
N VAL A 199 11.88 5.53 -11.39
CA VAL A 199 11.97 4.77 -10.13
C VAL A 199 12.98 3.63 -10.30
N PRO A 200 14.04 3.54 -9.46
CA PRO A 200 15.08 2.53 -9.60
C PRO A 200 14.56 1.16 -9.13
N ALA A 201 14.02 0.41 -10.08
CA ALA A 201 13.54 -0.96 -9.88
C ALA A 201 13.88 -1.82 -11.10
N THR A 202 14.30 -3.07 -10.85
CA THR A 202 14.60 -4.02 -11.93
C THR A 202 13.66 -5.23 -11.90
N TRP A 203 12.81 -5.34 -10.89
CA TRP A 203 11.94 -6.47 -10.65
C TRP A 203 10.49 -6.06 -10.37
N VAL A 204 9.55 -6.86 -10.86
CA VAL A 204 8.13 -6.80 -10.50
C VAL A 204 7.69 -8.12 -9.88
N THR A 205 6.92 -8.07 -8.80
CA THR A 205 6.22 -9.26 -8.26
C THR A 205 4.77 -8.93 -7.96
N ALA A 206 3.90 -9.93 -8.04
CA ALA A 206 2.47 -9.78 -7.84
C ALA A 206 1.83 -11.16 -7.60
N ASP A 207 0.56 -11.15 -7.18
CA ASP A 207 -0.23 -12.36 -6.99
C ASP A 207 -0.72 -13.01 -8.31
N GLU A 208 -1.52 -14.06 -8.17
CA GLU A 208 -2.04 -14.87 -9.28
C GLU A 208 -2.91 -14.08 -10.27
N VAL A 209 -3.67 -13.08 -9.82
CA VAL A 209 -4.56 -12.27 -10.68
C VAL A 209 -3.74 -11.55 -11.76
N TYR A 210 -2.53 -11.12 -11.40
CA TYR A 210 -1.60 -10.47 -12.31
C TYR A 210 -0.75 -11.48 -13.07
N GLY A 211 -0.31 -12.55 -12.39
CA GLY A 211 0.62 -13.52 -12.97
C GLY A 211 0.06 -14.30 -14.14
N VAL A 212 -1.23 -14.65 -14.14
CA VAL A 212 -1.87 -15.34 -15.29
C VAL A 212 -2.10 -14.42 -16.49
N ASN A 213 -2.10 -13.09 -16.29
CA ASN A 213 -2.41 -12.12 -17.33
C ASN A 213 -1.25 -11.96 -18.35
N THR A 214 -1.44 -12.48 -19.56
CA THR A 214 -0.42 -12.46 -20.63
C THR A 214 -0.03 -11.06 -21.08
N ALA A 215 -0.99 -10.14 -21.18
CA ALA A 215 -0.74 -8.76 -21.60
C ALA A 215 0.12 -8.00 -20.56
N PHE A 216 -0.13 -8.22 -19.27
CA PHE A 216 0.69 -7.65 -18.19
C PHE A 216 2.13 -8.15 -18.30
N ARG A 217 2.34 -9.46 -18.45
CA ARG A 217 3.69 -10.04 -18.63
C ARG A 217 4.38 -9.51 -19.89
N ALA A 218 3.67 -9.45 -21.02
CA ALA A 218 4.20 -8.92 -22.27
C ALA A 218 4.64 -7.45 -22.13
N GLY A 219 3.86 -6.62 -21.44
CA GLY A 219 4.20 -5.23 -21.21
C GLY A 219 5.39 -5.03 -20.26
N LEU A 220 5.59 -5.93 -19.28
CA LEU A 220 6.81 -5.96 -18.46
C LEU A 220 8.04 -6.36 -19.30
N ARG A 221 7.91 -7.34 -20.20
CA ARG A 221 8.99 -7.75 -21.12
C ARG A 221 9.39 -6.61 -22.05
N ALA A 222 8.43 -5.90 -22.62
CA ALA A 222 8.68 -4.76 -23.50
C ALA A 222 9.46 -3.62 -22.83
N ARG A 223 9.44 -3.55 -21.50
CA ARG A 223 10.20 -2.58 -20.68
C ARG A 223 11.44 -3.18 -20.02
N ALA A 224 11.87 -4.35 -20.50
CA ALA A 224 13.02 -5.10 -19.98
C ALA A 224 12.96 -5.45 -18.48
N MET A 225 11.78 -5.42 -17.85
CA MET A 225 11.65 -5.72 -16.42
C MET A 225 11.81 -7.22 -16.14
N GLY A 226 12.54 -7.55 -15.08
CA GLY A 226 12.48 -8.88 -14.48
C GLY A 226 11.15 -9.04 -13.74
N TYR A 227 10.61 -10.25 -13.68
CA TYR A 227 9.44 -10.52 -12.86
C TYR A 227 9.43 -11.92 -12.26
N VAL A 228 8.77 -12.01 -11.11
CA VAL A 228 8.40 -13.27 -10.44
C VAL A 228 6.94 -13.13 -10.03
N LEU A 229 6.04 -13.73 -10.80
CA LEU A 229 4.59 -13.55 -10.63
C LEU A 229 3.95 -14.87 -10.23
N ALA A 230 3.16 -14.86 -9.17
CA ALA A 230 2.49 -16.08 -8.72
C ALA A 230 1.49 -16.59 -9.77
N VAL A 231 1.27 -17.90 -9.81
CA VAL A 231 0.25 -18.54 -10.63
C VAL A 231 -0.38 -19.71 -9.87
N ALA A 232 -1.62 -20.03 -10.21
CA ALA A 232 -2.33 -21.16 -9.62
C ALA A 232 -1.65 -22.51 -9.96
N CYS A 233 -1.92 -23.52 -9.14
CA CYS A 233 -1.32 -24.85 -9.28
C CYS A 233 -1.73 -25.60 -10.56
N ASP A 234 -2.85 -25.22 -11.17
CA ASP A 234 -3.37 -25.77 -12.43
C ASP A 234 -2.90 -24.99 -13.68
N GLN A 235 -2.05 -23.96 -13.49
CA GLN A 235 -1.40 -23.26 -14.59
C GLN A 235 -0.66 -24.25 -15.49
N HIS A 236 -0.77 -24.07 -16.80
CA HIS A 236 -0.02 -24.87 -17.77
C HIS A 236 1.19 -24.09 -18.28
N VAL A 237 2.30 -24.81 -18.47
CA VAL A 237 3.54 -24.30 -19.05
C VAL A 237 4.04 -25.26 -20.13
N SER A 238 4.75 -24.73 -21.12
CA SER A 238 5.42 -25.55 -22.13
C SER A 238 6.84 -25.88 -21.68
N THR A 239 7.20 -27.16 -21.75
CA THR A 239 8.54 -27.67 -21.47
C THR A 239 9.09 -28.34 -22.74
N GLY A 240 10.36 -28.77 -22.73
CA GLY A 240 10.91 -29.56 -23.83
C GLY A 240 10.18 -30.90 -24.07
N ALA A 241 9.41 -31.38 -23.09
CA ALA A 241 8.60 -32.60 -23.20
C ALA A 241 7.12 -32.32 -23.55
N GLY A 242 6.76 -31.07 -23.83
CA GLY A 242 5.40 -30.64 -24.14
C GLY A 242 4.73 -29.82 -23.03
N ARG A 243 3.43 -29.57 -23.20
CA ARG A 243 2.62 -28.73 -22.30
C ARG A 243 2.14 -29.53 -21.09
N VAL A 244 2.40 -29.04 -19.89
CA VAL A 244 2.11 -29.73 -18.63
C VAL A 244 1.60 -28.76 -17.57
N ARG A 245 0.79 -29.25 -16.63
CA ARG A 245 0.40 -28.48 -15.43
C ARG A 245 1.57 -28.35 -14.46
N VAL A 246 1.68 -27.20 -13.80
CA VAL A 246 2.80 -26.91 -12.90
C VAL A 246 2.85 -27.82 -11.67
N ASP A 247 1.70 -28.27 -11.16
CA ASP A 247 1.61 -29.20 -10.03
C ASP A 247 2.07 -30.62 -10.40
N VAL A 248 1.64 -31.14 -11.55
CA VAL A 248 2.09 -32.43 -12.10
C VAL A 248 3.60 -32.40 -12.34
N LEU A 249 4.10 -31.30 -12.91
CA LEU A 249 5.53 -31.10 -13.12
C LEU A 249 6.31 -31.11 -11.78
N ALA A 250 5.81 -30.41 -10.76
CA ALA A 250 6.43 -30.38 -9.44
C ALA A 250 6.46 -31.75 -8.74
N ALA A 251 5.42 -32.56 -8.92
CA ALA A 251 5.36 -33.92 -8.39
C ALA A 251 6.38 -34.86 -9.06
N ALA A 252 6.71 -34.62 -10.33
CA ALA A 252 7.68 -35.42 -11.08
C ALA A 252 9.16 -35.02 -10.82
N LEU A 253 9.43 -33.92 -10.10
CA LEU A 253 10.79 -33.46 -9.89
C LEU A 253 11.58 -34.39 -8.94
N PRO A 254 12.81 -34.78 -9.32
CA PRO A 254 13.66 -35.60 -8.47
C PRO A 254 14.10 -34.81 -7.23
N ARG A 255 14.45 -35.51 -6.15
CA ARG A 255 14.83 -34.89 -4.87
C ARG A 255 16.00 -33.90 -5.02
N GLN A 256 16.93 -34.18 -5.92
CA GLN A 256 18.11 -33.35 -6.20
C GLN A 256 17.77 -32.00 -6.85
N ALA A 257 16.58 -31.85 -7.44
CA ALA A 257 16.15 -30.58 -8.03
C ALA A 257 15.79 -29.53 -6.97
N TRP A 258 15.55 -29.95 -5.72
CA TRP A 258 15.13 -29.09 -4.61
C TRP A 258 16.34 -28.56 -3.84
N GLN A 259 16.41 -27.24 -3.71
CA GLN A 259 17.49 -26.52 -3.03
C GLN A 259 16.90 -25.62 -1.95
N ARG A 260 17.56 -25.55 -0.79
CA ARG A 260 17.13 -24.68 0.30
C ARG A 260 17.54 -23.24 0.02
N HIS A 261 16.57 -22.33 0.04
CA HIS A 261 16.81 -20.90 -0.11
C HIS A 261 15.94 -20.09 0.86
N SER A 262 16.51 -19.00 1.37
CA SER A 262 15.78 -18.00 2.14
C SER A 262 15.04 -17.05 1.20
N ALA A 263 13.75 -16.82 1.47
CA ALA A 263 12.92 -15.80 0.83
C ALA A 263 13.04 -14.43 1.54
N GLY A 264 14.12 -14.22 2.29
CA GLY A 264 14.36 -13.03 3.10
C GLY A 264 13.93 -13.19 4.55
N ASP A 265 14.28 -12.19 5.36
CA ASP A 265 14.07 -12.21 6.80
C ASP A 265 12.58 -12.05 7.13
N GLY A 266 12.13 -12.76 8.16
CA GLY A 266 10.84 -12.60 8.80
C GLY A 266 11.00 -12.20 10.27
N SER A 267 9.89 -11.94 10.95
CA SER A 267 9.89 -11.54 12.37
C SER A 267 10.47 -12.58 13.34
N LYS A 268 10.67 -13.83 12.88
CA LYS A 268 11.26 -14.94 13.65
C LYS A 268 12.55 -15.47 13.02
N GLY A 269 13.21 -14.68 12.17
CA GLY A 269 14.40 -15.08 11.41
C GLY A 269 14.11 -15.40 9.93
N PRO A 270 15.09 -15.96 9.20
CA PRO A 270 14.99 -16.24 7.77
C PRO A 270 13.80 -17.13 7.40
N ARG A 271 13.09 -16.77 6.33
CA ARG A 271 11.98 -17.57 5.78
C ARG A 271 12.52 -18.59 4.78
N ASP A 272 12.94 -19.74 5.30
CA ASP A 272 13.50 -20.82 4.48
C ASP A 272 12.43 -21.68 3.80
N TYR A 273 12.63 -21.92 2.51
CA TYR A 273 11.81 -22.80 1.69
C TYR A 273 12.70 -23.80 0.94
N ASP A 274 12.12 -24.94 0.59
CA ASP A 274 12.73 -25.83 -0.39
C ASP A 274 12.21 -25.39 -1.77
N CYS A 275 13.12 -25.01 -2.66
CA CYS A 275 12.81 -24.37 -3.93
C CYS A 275 13.37 -25.19 -5.09
N ALA A 276 12.63 -25.29 -6.19
CA ALA A 276 13.09 -25.83 -7.44
C ALA A 276 12.75 -24.86 -8.58
N TRP A 277 13.46 -24.94 -9.69
CA TRP A 277 13.08 -24.23 -10.91
C TRP A 277 13.19 -25.14 -12.13
N VAL A 278 12.36 -24.86 -13.13
CA VAL A 278 12.35 -25.59 -14.39
C VAL A 278 12.39 -24.59 -15.54
N GLY A 279 13.25 -24.83 -16.53
CA GLY A 279 13.24 -24.07 -17.78
C GLY A 279 11.94 -24.34 -18.54
N ILE A 280 11.24 -23.28 -18.92
CA ILE A 280 9.99 -23.34 -19.69
C ILE A 280 10.14 -22.52 -20.97
N ASN A 281 9.34 -22.88 -21.97
CA ASN A 281 9.37 -22.35 -23.33
C ASN A 281 10.78 -22.39 -23.97
N PRO A 282 11.42 -23.58 -24.05
CA PRO A 282 12.80 -23.71 -24.53
C PRO A 282 12.98 -23.27 -25.99
N ASP A 283 11.92 -23.34 -26.80
CA ASP A 283 11.96 -23.05 -28.23
C ASP A 283 11.99 -21.54 -28.54
N GLN A 284 11.83 -20.69 -27.52
CA GLN A 284 11.82 -19.25 -27.69
C GLN A 284 13.22 -18.66 -27.45
N PRO A 285 13.73 -17.77 -28.32
CA PRO A 285 15.10 -17.22 -28.21
C PRO A 285 15.31 -16.50 -26.87
N TRP A 286 16.53 -16.48 -26.32
CA TRP A 286 16.78 -15.68 -25.10
C TRP A 286 17.06 -14.24 -25.50
N PRO A 287 16.47 -13.22 -24.84
CA PRO A 287 15.54 -13.26 -23.69
C PRO A 287 14.06 -13.00 -24.09
N ALA A 288 13.39 -13.94 -24.77
CA ALA A 288 12.11 -13.66 -25.41
C ALA A 288 10.82 -13.96 -24.60
N ASP A 289 10.83 -14.62 -23.44
CA ASP A 289 9.55 -14.99 -22.76
C ASP A 289 9.65 -15.37 -21.27
N ASP A 290 8.55 -15.83 -20.66
CA ASP A 290 8.54 -16.56 -19.37
C ASP A 290 9.58 -17.69 -19.46
N ARG A 291 10.65 -17.63 -18.67
CA ARG A 291 11.80 -18.54 -18.82
C ARG A 291 11.86 -19.66 -17.81
N TRP A 292 11.40 -19.37 -16.60
CA TRP A 292 11.48 -20.34 -15.52
C TRP A 292 10.14 -20.45 -14.83
N LEU A 293 9.77 -21.68 -14.50
CA LEU A 293 8.80 -21.95 -13.45
C LEU A 293 9.59 -22.07 -12.14
N LEU A 294 9.37 -21.18 -11.19
CA LEU A 294 9.85 -21.34 -9.81
C LEU A 294 8.77 -22.05 -9.00
N ILE A 295 9.18 -23.08 -8.27
CA ILE A 295 8.33 -23.86 -7.38
C ILE A 295 8.89 -23.72 -5.96
N ARG A 296 8.07 -23.28 -5.03
CA ARG A 296 8.43 -23.09 -3.63
C ARG A 296 7.61 -24.03 -2.77
N ARG A 297 8.27 -24.83 -1.94
CA ARG A 297 7.64 -25.75 -0.98
C ARG A 297 7.86 -25.25 0.44
N HIS A 298 6.75 -25.10 1.16
CA HIS A 298 6.79 -24.78 2.59
C HIS A 298 7.28 -25.99 3.39
N ARG A 299 8.32 -25.79 4.20
CA ARG A 299 9.08 -26.90 4.83
C ARG A 299 8.28 -27.75 5.83
N ARG A 300 7.30 -27.16 6.51
CA ARG A 300 6.50 -27.88 7.53
C ARG A 300 5.22 -28.49 6.95
N THR A 301 4.44 -27.67 6.26
CA THR A 301 3.14 -28.06 5.67
C THR A 301 3.26 -28.80 4.34
N GLY A 302 4.39 -28.70 3.63
CA GLY A 302 4.55 -29.26 2.29
C GLY A 302 3.82 -28.48 1.18
N GLU A 303 3.12 -27.39 1.52
CA GLU A 303 2.34 -26.58 0.58
C GLU A 303 3.23 -25.99 -0.52
N LEU A 304 2.74 -26.05 -1.77
CA LEU A 304 3.44 -25.56 -2.95
C LEU A 304 2.90 -24.21 -3.41
N ALA A 305 3.80 -23.32 -3.82
CA ALA A 305 3.50 -22.09 -4.53
C ALA A 305 4.29 -22.04 -5.83
N PHE A 306 3.67 -21.54 -6.89
CA PHE A 306 4.21 -21.56 -8.25
C PHE A 306 4.35 -20.14 -8.78
N TYR A 307 5.42 -19.87 -9.52
CA TYR A 307 5.68 -18.56 -10.08
C TYR A 307 6.23 -18.66 -11.51
N LEU A 308 5.72 -17.81 -12.40
CA LEU A 308 6.34 -17.56 -13.70
C LEU A 308 7.42 -16.50 -13.53
N CYS A 309 8.62 -16.83 -13.99
CA CYS A 309 9.81 -16.02 -13.81
C CYS A 309 10.45 -15.63 -15.14
N ARG A 310 10.91 -14.39 -15.20
CA ARG A 310 11.69 -13.84 -16.33
C ARG A 310 12.71 -12.86 -15.78
N ALA A 311 13.89 -12.84 -16.37
CA ALA A 311 14.98 -11.92 -16.02
C ALA A 311 15.61 -11.37 -17.31
N PRO A 312 15.93 -10.08 -17.38
CA PRO A 312 16.62 -9.51 -18.54
C PRO A 312 18.07 -9.99 -18.66
N THR A 313 18.66 -10.40 -17.54
CA THR A 313 20.03 -10.92 -17.43
C THR A 313 20.02 -12.29 -16.77
N LEU A 314 21.12 -13.03 -16.88
CA LEU A 314 21.27 -14.30 -16.20
C LEU A 314 21.28 -14.10 -14.67
N VAL A 315 20.43 -14.85 -13.95
CA VAL A 315 20.34 -14.79 -12.49
C VAL A 315 20.24 -16.19 -11.89
N GLY A 316 20.73 -16.35 -10.66
CA GLY A 316 20.60 -17.60 -9.92
C GLY A 316 19.23 -17.76 -9.24
N LEU A 317 18.88 -19.01 -8.90
CA LEU A 317 17.64 -19.38 -8.21
C LEU A 317 17.39 -18.53 -6.94
N GLY A 318 18.42 -18.32 -6.13
CA GLY A 318 18.32 -17.51 -4.90
C GLY A 318 17.80 -16.09 -5.14
N ARG A 319 18.10 -15.49 -6.30
CA ARG A 319 17.57 -14.15 -6.63
C ARG A 319 16.07 -14.20 -6.89
N LEU A 320 15.60 -15.18 -7.66
CA LEU A 320 14.17 -15.35 -7.92
C LEU A 320 13.38 -15.63 -6.64
N VAL A 321 13.94 -16.48 -5.75
CA VAL A 321 13.34 -16.78 -4.43
C VAL A 321 13.25 -15.52 -3.57
N ARG A 322 14.30 -14.68 -3.56
CA ARG A 322 14.28 -13.41 -2.83
C ARG A 322 13.19 -12.47 -3.36
N VAL A 323 13.08 -12.31 -4.68
CA VAL A 323 12.05 -11.46 -5.30
C VAL A 323 10.64 -11.99 -5.01
N ALA A 324 10.41 -13.31 -5.09
CA ALA A 324 9.15 -13.92 -4.68
C ALA A 324 8.82 -13.63 -3.20
N GLY A 325 9.83 -13.70 -2.33
CA GLY A 325 9.73 -13.38 -0.91
C GLY A 325 9.41 -11.93 -0.59
N THR A 326 9.78 -11.01 -1.48
CA THR A 326 9.49 -9.57 -1.38
C THR A 326 8.00 -9.25 -1.56
N ARG A 327 7.18 -10.15 -2.15
CA ARG A 327 5.72 -9.96 -2.27
C ARG A 327 5.07 -9.61 -0.93
N TRP A 328 5.53 -10.22 0.17
CA TRP A 328 5.01 -9.98 1.52
C TRP A 328 5.09 -8.50 1.97
N ALA A 329 6.00 -7.72 1.41
CA ALA A 329 6.18 -6.31 1.81
C ALA A 329 4.96 -5.42 1.49
N VAL A 330 4.15 -5.77 0.49
CA VAL A 330 2.89 -5.03 0.22
C VAL A 330 1.83 -5.33 1.27
N GLU A 331 1.76 -6.56 1.78
CA GLU A 331 0.83 -6.93 2.86
C GLU A 331 1.19 -6.21 4.15
N GLU A 332 2.48 -6.13 4.48
CA GLU A 332 2.95 -5.32 5.61
C GLU A 332 2.65 -3.83 5.41
N SER A 333 2.77 -3.33 4.17
CA SER A 333 2.41 -1.94 3.85
C SER A 333 0.91 -1.70 4.02
N PHE A 334 0.05 -2.66 3.67
CA PHE A 334 -1.39 -2.58 3.93
C PHE A 334 -1.72 -2.67 5.41
N GLN A 335 -1.09 -3.60 6.14
CA GLN A 335 -1.27 -3.73 7.59
C GLN A 335 -0.87 -2.45 8.31
N ALA A 336 0.29 -1.88 7.96
CA ALA A 336 0.74 -0.60 8.50
C ALA A 336 -0.17 0.56 8.06
N GLY A 337 -0.55 0.61 6.79
CA GLY A 337 -1.48 1.60 6.26
C GLY A 337 -2.81 1.64 7.03
N LYS A 338 -3.42 0.48 7.27
CA LYS A 338 -4.69 0.36 8.01
C LYS A 338 -4.50 0.65 9.50
N SER A 339 -3.58 -0.05 10.17
CA SER A 339 -3.42 0.02 11.62
C SER A 339 -2.80 1.33 12.12
N GLN A 340 -1.88 1.93 11.37
CA GLN A 340 -1.08 3.08 11.84
C GLN A 340 -1.65 4.41 11.35
N VAL A 341 -2.07 4.47 10.08
CA VAL A 341 -2.49 5.73 9.43
C VAL A 341 -3.92 5.69 8.89
N GLY A 342 -4.69 4.66 9.22
CA GLY A 342 -6.14 4.61 8.99
C GLY A 342 -6.55 4.61 7.53
N LEU A 343 -5.78 3.94 6.67
CA LEU A 343 -6.04 3.79 5.24
C LEU A 343 -7.47 3.30 4.92
N ASP A 344 -8.12 2.59 5.84
CA ASP A 344 -9.48 2.06 5.75
C ASP A 344 -10.48 2.72 6.71
N HIS A 345 -10.07 3.73 7.50
CA HIS A 345 -10.93 4.41 8.48
C HIS A 345 -11.81 5.51 7.86
N TYR A 346 -11.66 5.79 6.57
CA TYR A 346 -12.38 6.86 5.89
C TYR A 346 -13.87 6.59 5.69
N GLN A 347 -14.62 7.69 5.61
CA GLN A 347 -16.06 7.69 5.34
C GLN A 347 -16.42 8.39 4.02
N VAL A 348 -15.41 8.73 3.20
CA VAL A 348 -15.63 9.31 1.86
C VAL A 348 -16.38 8.34 0.95
N ARG A 349 -17.18 8.91 0.05
CA ARG A 349 -18.02 8.19 -0.93
C ARG A 349 -17.67 8.53 -2.37
N SER A 350 -17.11 9.72 -2.63
CA SER A 350 -16.78 10.16 -3.98
C SER A 350 -15.44 9.62 -4.45
N TRP A 351 -15.28 9.56 -5.77
CA TRP A 351 -14.02 9.24 -6.46
C TRP A 351 -12.86 10.10 -5.95
N THR A 352 -13.05 11.42 -5.98
CA THR A 352 -12.07 12.42 -5.52
C THR A 352 -11.75 12.25 -4.04
N GLY A 353 -12.77 12.03 -3.21
CA GLY A 353 -12.58 11.85 -1.77
C GLY A 353 -11.74 10.61 -1.45
N TRP A 354 -11.97 9.50 -2.16
CA TRP A 354 -11.17 8.28 -2.02
C TRP A 354 -9.72 8.56 -2.38
N HIS A 355 -9.47 9.11 -3.57
CA HIS A 355 -8.11 9.40 -4.05
C HIS A 355 -7.36 10.32 -3.06
N ARG A 356 -8.04 11.36 -2.57
CA ARG A 356 -7.45 12.33 -1.64
C ARG A 356 -7.15 11.75 -0.26
N HIS A 357 -8.07 10.99 0.33
CA HIS A 357 -7.78 10.35 1.62
C HIS A 357 -6.63 9.34 1.47
N THR A 358 -6.70 8.47 0.45
CA THR A 358 -5.73 7.40 0.30
C THR A 358 -4.32 7.94 0.04
N VAL A 359 -4.17 9.03 -0.72
CA VAL A 359 -2.83 9.64 -0.90
C VAL A 359 -2.30 10.31 0.36
N LEU A 360 -3.14 10.97 1.16
CA LEU A 360 -2.71 11.55 2.44
C LEU A 360 -2.34 10.47 3.47
N ALA A 361 -3.04 9.33 3.45
CA ALA A 361 -2.66 8.17 4.25
C ALA A 361 -1.33 7.56 3.78
N MET A 362 -1.10 7.47 2.46
CA MET A 362 0.20 7.05 1.93
C MET A 362 1.31 8.03 2.30
N LEU A 363 1.06 9.34 2.27
CA LEU A 363 2.01 10.36 2.70
C LEU A 363 2.38 10.22 4.19
N ALA A 364 1.38 10.02 5.06
CA ALA A 364 1.61 9.75 6.48
C ALA A 364 2.42 8.45 6.68
N LEU A 365 2.13 7.39 5.92
CA LEU A 365 2.90 6.15 6.00
C LEU A 365 4.33 6.35 5.50
N ALA A 366 4.54 7.11 4.43
CA ALA A 366 5.86 7.44 3.89
C ALA A 366 6.71 8.20 4.92
N VAL A 367 6.13 9.16 5.66
CA VAL A 367 6.80 9.81 6.79
C VAL A 367 7.29 8.78 7.81
N LEU A 368 6.42 7.87 8.27
CA LEU A 368 6.83 6.84 9.23
C LEU A 368 7.92 5.93 8.66
N THR A 369 7.82 5.53 7.39
CA THR A 369 8.83 4.69 6.73
C THR A 369 10.19 5.39 6.65
N VAL A 370 10.22 6.69 6.31
CA VAL A 370 11.47 7.47 6.27
C VAL A 370 12.09 7.56 7.66
N LEU A 371 11.28 7.84 8.69
CA LEU A 371 11.75 7.90 10.08
C LEU A 371 12.30 6.55 10.58
N VAL A 372 11.64 5.44 10.23
CA VAL A 372 12.12 4.09 10.56
C VAL A 372 13.48 3.83 9.91
N ALA A 373 13.61 4.15 8.63
CA ALA A 373 14.87 3.96 7.92
C ALA A 373 15.98 4.86 8.50
N ASP A 374 15.70 6.13 8.76
CA ASP A 374 16.65 7.06 9.39
C ASP A 374 17.10 6.62 10.78
N ALA A 375 16.18 6.11 11.60
CA ALA A 375 16.50 5.59 12.92
C ALA A 375 17.41 4.35 12.84
N ARG A 376 17.12 3.43 11.90
CA ARG A 376 17.95 2.25 11.64
C ARG A 376 19.39 2.63 11.28
N ASP A 377 19.56 3.59 10.38
CA ASP A 377 20.90 4.01 9.93
C ASP A 377 21.65 4.80 11.01
N ALA A 378 20.93 5.54 11.86
CA ALA A 378 21.54 6.30 12.96
C ALA A 378 22.00 5.41 14.12
N THR A 379 21.36 4.27 14.34
CA THR A 379 21.68 3.36 15.45
C THR A 379 21.57 1.90 15.00
N PRO A 380 22.55 1.41 14.24
CA PRO A 380 22.60 0.00 13.85
C PRO A 380 22.82 -0.87 15.09
N SER A 381 22.01 -1.93 15.24
CA SER A 381 22.05 -2.86 16.40
C SER A 381 21.91 -2.14 17.75
N PRO A 382 20.76 -1.48 18.02
CA PRO A 382 20.59 -0.64 19.19
C PRO A 382 20.73 -1.44 20.49
N ARG A 383 21.28 -0.82 21.53
CA ARG A 383 21.41 -1.41 22.87
C ARG A 383 20.86 -0.46 23.92
N ASP A 384 20.37 -1.01 25.03
CA ASP A 384 20.03 -0.18 26.18
C ASP A 384 21.26 0.17 27.03
N ARG A 385 21.05 0.93 28.11
CA ARG A 385 22.12 1.36 29.02
C ARG A 385 22.82 0.20 29.71
N GLU A 386 22.16 -0.94 29.83
CA GLU A 386 22.71 -2.17 30.41
C GLU A 386 23.38 -3.05 29.33
N GLY A 387 23.45 -2.58 28.08
CA GLY A 387 24.07 -3.27 26.95
C GLY A 387 23.22 -4.36 26.33
N ARG A 388 21.93 -4.50 26.71
CA ARG A 388 21.02 -5.50 26.14
C ARG A 388 20.61 -5.07 24.74
N GLU A 389 20.55 -6.03 23.82
CA GLU A 389 20.13 -5.80 22.44
C GLU A 389 18.66 -5.38 22.38
N LEU A 390 18.38 -4.31 21.65
CA LEU A 390 17.05 -3.79 21.39
C LEU A 390 16.62 -4.11 19.96
N LEU A 391 15.32 -4.22 19.76
CA LEU A 391 14.76 -4.22 18.41
C LEU A 391 14.87 -2.82 17.81
N GLU A 392 15.07 -2.77 16.49
CA GLU A 392 14.96 -1.53 15.74
C GLU A 392 13.57 -0.88 15.91
N LEU A 393 13.53 0.45 15.85
CA LEU A 393 12.28 1.19 15.94
C LEU A 393 11.32 0.79 14.82
N THR A 394 10.14 0.29 15.20
CA THR A 394 9.08 -0.09 14.27
C THR A 394 8.23 1.11 13.89
N THR A 395 7.45 0.99 12.80
CA THR A 395 6.44 1.99 12.41
C THR A 395 5.48 2.33 13.55
N ASN A 396 5.06 1.33 14.33
CA ASN A 396 4.17 1.54 15.47
C ASN A 396 4.84 2.31 16.61
N GLU A 397 6.10 1.98 16.90
CA GLU A 397 6.85 2.65 17.97
C GLU A 397 7.16 4.11 17.60
N ILE A 398 7.63 4.37 16.39
CA ILE A 398 7.85 5.74 15.92
C ILE A 398 6.55 6.54 15.94
N ARG A 399 5.43 5.96 15.49
CA ARG A 399 4.13 6.65 15.56
C ARG A 399 3.73 6.95 17.01
N HIS A 400 3.93 6.01 17.92
CA HIS A 400 3.65 6.21 19.34
C HIS A 400 4.48 7.38 19.91
N LEU A 401 5.79 7.36 19.67
CA LEU A 401 6.73 8.38 20.13
C LEU A 401 6.46 9.75 19.48
N LEU A 402 6.20 9.83 18.17
CA LEU A 402 5.74 11.05 17.49
C LEU A 402 4.52 11.65 18.19
N ASN A 403 3.56 10.81 18.57
CA ASN A 403 2.34 11.28 19.22
C ASN A 403 2.58 11.80 20.64
N VAL A 404 3.47 11.16 21.39
CA VAL A 404 3.76 11.56 22.77
C VAL A 404 4.64 12.82 22.81
N LEU A 405 5.62 12.92 21.90
CA LEU A 405 6.70 13.90 21.94
C LEU A 405 6.45 15.13 21.07
N ILE A 406 5.67 15.03 19.99
CA ILE A 406 5.52 16.09 18.99
C ILE A 406 4.05 16.51 18.83
N THR A 407 3.13 15.57 18.58
CA THR A 407 1.78 15.92 18.09
C THR A 407 0.73 16.15 19.19
N ARG A 408 1.03 16.97 20.21
CA ARG A 408 0.01 17.35 21.22
C ARG A 408 -0.68 18.67 20.86
N PRO A 409 -1.92 18.65 20.33
CA PRO A 409 -2.68 19.87 20.15
C PRO A 409 -3.03 20.47 21.51
N ALA A 410 -2.75 21.76 21.72
CA ALA A 410 -3.25 22.49 22.87
C ALA A 410 -4.77 22.62 22.73
N ARG A 411 -5.54 21.95 23.61
CA ARG A 411 -7.01 22.01 23.60
C ARG A 411 -7.55 22.67 24.86
N ARG A 412 -8.58 23.48 24.70
CA ARG A 412 -9.30 24.11 25.80
C ARG A 412 -10.57 23.33 26.11
N LEU A 413 -11.07 23.42 27.34
CA LEU A 413 -12.32 22.78 27.77
C LEU A 413 -13.50 23.10 26.84
N ILE A 414 -13.58 24.35 26.36
CA ILE A 414 -14.64 24.81 25.45
C ILE A 414 -14.65 24.02 24.12
N ASP A 415 -13.50 23.56 23.64
CA ASP A 415 -13.40 22.82 22.38
C ASP A 415 -14.04 21.43 22.55
N TYR A 416 -13.82 20.76 23.70
CA TYR A 416 -14.46 19.47 24.03
C TYR A 416 -15.98 19.58 24.19
N LEU A 417 -16.46 20.62 24.87
CA LEU A 417 -17.90 20.86 25.06
C LEU A 417 -18.59 21.17 23.73
N SER A 418 -17.93 21.91 22.85
CA SER A 418 -18.43 22.22 21.50
C SER A 418 -18.59 20.94 20.66
N TRP A 419 -17.58 20.06 20.66
CA TRP A 419 -17.66 18.77 19.97
C TRP A 419 -18.71 17.82 20.56
N SER A 420 -18.90 17.82 21.89
CA SER A 420 -19.97 17.07 22.55
C SER A 420 -21.35 17.52 22.08
N THR A 421 -21.59 18.83 22.06
CA THR A 421 -22.85 19.42 21.57
C THR A 421 -23.07 19.10 20.10
N TRP A 422 -22.05 19.29 19.26
CA TRP A 422 -22.13 19.00 17.84
C TRP A 422 -22.48 17.52 17.56
N ARG A 423 -21.79 16.57 18.22
CA ARG A 423 -22.05 15.12 18.05
C ARG A 423 -23.49 14.74 18.41
N ARG A 424 -23.99 15.22 19.55
CA ARG A 424 -25.37 14.95 19.99
C ARG A 424 -26.40 15.55 19.04
N ALA A 425 -26.18 16.78 18.58
CA ALA A 425 -27.05 17.41 17.59
C ALA A 425 -27.06 16.65 16.26
N HIS A 426 -25.90 16.20 15.79
CA HIS A 426 -25.78 15.39 14.58
C HIS A 426 -26.50 14.04 14.71
N GLN A 427 -26.28 13.32 15.81
CA GLN A 427 -26.96 12.04 16.09
C GLN A 427 -28.48 12.21 16.18
N ALA A 428 -28.97 13.27 16.82
CA ALA A 428 -30.39 13.58 16.86
C ALA A 428 -30.97 13.82 15.46
N ARG A 429 -30.26 14.55 14.58
CA ARG A 429 -30.65 14.74 13.18
C ARG A 429 -30.67 13.41 12.41
N ALA A 430 -29.63 12.60 12.54
CA ALA A 430 -29.53 11.31 11.87
C ALA A 430 -30.67 10.36 12.30
N ARG A 431 -30.97 10.31 13.61
CA ARG A 431 -32.09 9.56 14.18
C ARG A 431 -33.44 10.01 13.58
N ARG A 432 -33.70 11.32 13.51
CA ARG A 432 -34.93 11.87 12.89
C ARG A 432 -35.07 11.49 11.42
N LEU A 433 -34.00 11.61 10.63
CA LEU A 433 -34.01 11.23 9.22
C LEU A 433 -34.23 9.73 9.01
N HIS A 434 -33.64 8.90 9.88
CA HIS A 434 -33.86 7.46 9.84
C HIS A 434 -35.31 7.08 10.13
N TYR A 435 -35.94 7.68 11.16
CA TYR A 435 -37.36 7.46 11.43
C TYR A 435 -38.24 7.92 10.26
N ARG A 436 -38.00 9.11 9.70
CA ARG A 436 -38.77 9.58 8.53
C ARG A 436 -38.71 8.62 7.36
N ARG A 437 -37.54 8.05 7.06
CA ARG A 437 -37.40 7.03 6.00
C ARG A 437 -38.14 5.73 6.32
N ARG A 438 -38.15 5.30 7.58
CA ARG A 438 -38.90 4.10 8.02
C ARG A 438 -40.41 4.29 8.02
N CYS A 439 -40.91 5.52 8.13
CA CYS A 439 -42.34 5.82 8.09
C CYS A 439 -42.85 6.15 6.68
N ALA A 440 -41.94 6.41 5.72
CA ALA A 440 -42.27 6.81 4.35
C ALA A 440 -42.17 5.66 3.33
N GLY A 441 -41.76 4.47 3.77
CA GLY A 441 -41.78 3.23 3.00
C GLY A 441 -42.44 2.16 3.84
#